data_AF-A0A9X4F0E3-F1
#
_entry.id   AF-A0A9X4F0E3-F1
#
_cell.length_a   1.000
_cell.length_b   1.000
_cell.length_c   1.000
_cell.angle_alpha   90.00
_cell.angle_beta   90.00
_cell.angle_gamma   90.00
#
_symmetry.space_group_name_H-M   'P 1'
#
loop_
_entity.id
_entity.type
_entity.pdbx_description
1 polymer ?
#
loop_
_entity_poly.entity_id
_entity_poly.type
_entity_poly.pdbx_seq_one_letter_code
_entity_poly.pdbx_strand_id
1 'polypeptide(L)'
;MYRSIFTAFVFVSFFCHGASDINSLYVYDEPLEMPPYSDQWFIDGDLTDLKNLHIRRDGKSGDLSAPASIDCKTRKFTVTGNGLLYTSDPISSSEVSQQISDNVIEAVLQKICGAKST
;
A
#
# COMPACT_ATOMS: atom_id res chain seq x y z
N MET A 1 -12.98 -27.42 59.29
CA MET A 1 -13.91 -26.69 58.40
C MET A 1 -13.10 -26.15 57.22
N TYR A 2 -13.12 -26.84 56.08
CA TYR A 2 -12.39 -26.46 54.87
C TYR A 2 -13.34 -25.65 53.97
N ARG A 3 -13.02 -24.39 53.67
CA ARG A 3 -13.72 -23.60 52.63
C ARG A 3 -12.85 -23.61 51.38
N SER A 4 -13.23 -24.41 50.40
CA SER A 4 -12.67 -24.35 49.04
C SER A 4 -13.15 -23.08 48.35
N ILE A 5 -12.21 -22.26 47.89
CA ILE A 5 -12.48 -21.12 47.00
C ILE A 5 -12.21 -21.62 45.58
N PHE A 6 -13.26 -21.78 44.78
CA PHE A 6 -13.16 -22.00 43.35
C PHE A 6 -12.90 -20.65 42.67
N THR A 7 -11.66 -20.39 42.29
CA THR A 7 -11.29 -19.22 41.48
C THR A 7 -11.48 -19.57 40.00
N ALA A 8 -12.50 -18.98 39.38
CA ALA A 8 -12.70 -19.10 37.93
C ALA A 8 -11.70 -18.20 37.20
N PHE A 9 -10.75 -18.81 36.49
CA PHE A 9 -9.89 -18.11 35.54
C PHE A 9 -10.70 -17.81 34.27
N VAL A 10 -11.15 -16.57 34.11
CA VAL A 10 -11.66 -16.08 32.83
C VAL A 10 -10.44 -15.71 31.99
N PHE A 11 -9.99 -16.65 31.14
CA PHE A 11 -9.07 -16.34 30.05
C PHE A 11 -9.84 -15.56 28.99
N VAL A 12 -9.80 -14.23 29.08
CA VAL A 12 -10.17 -13.38 27.94
C VAL A 12 -8.97 -13.40 26.98
N SER A 13 -8.93 -14.39 26.10
CA SER A 13 -8.05 -14.36 24.94
C SER A 13 -8.59 -13.29 23.98
N PHE A 14 -8.13 -12.05 24.16
CA PHE A 14 -8.18 -11.02 23.11
C PHE A 14 -7.24 -11.49 22.00
N PHE A 15 -7.75 -12.32 21.09
CA PHE A 15 -7.13 -12.50 19.78
C PHE A 15 -7.30 -11.19 19.01
N CYS A 16 -6.39 -10.24 19.23
CA CYS A 16 -6.09 -9.25 18.20
C CYS A 16 -5.57 -10.03 16.98
N HIS A 17 -6.46 -10.34 16.05
CA HIS A 17 -6.09 -10.63 14.66
C HIS A 17 -5.56 -9.32 14.05
N GLY A 18 -4.35 -8.95 14.44
CA GLY A 18 -3.63 -7.81 13.90
C GLY A 18 -2.98 -8.21 12.58
N ALA A 19 -3.50 -7.65 11.49
CA ALA A 19 -2.94 -7.58 10.15
C ALA A 19 -2.47 -8.92 9.54
N SER A 20 -3.30 -9.48 8.64
CA SER A 20 -2.76 -10.31 7.55
C SER A 20 -1.55 -9.62 6.94
N ASP A 21 -0.45 -10.35 6.78
CA ASP A 21 0.77 -9.93 6.09
C ASP A 21 0.42 -9.46 4.66
N ILE A 22 -0.01 -8.21 4.50
CA ILE A 22 0.00 -7.55 3.21
C ILE A 22 1.47 -7.28 2.94
N ASN A 23 2.06 -8.01 2.00
CA ASN A 23 3.40 -7.74 1.52
C ASN A 23 3.42 -6.31 0.95
N SER A 24 3.94 -5.37 1.74
CA SER A 24 4.10 -3.98 1.34
C SER A 24 5.52 -3.78 0.85
N LEU A 25 5.65 -3.49 -0.44
CA LEU A 25 6.93 -3.20 -1.08
C LEU A 25 7.13 -1.69 -1.14
N TYR A 26 8.14 -1.20 -0.43
CA TYR A 26 8.58 0.19 -0.58
C TYR A 26 9.17 0.46 -1.97
N VAL A 27 8.70 1.53 -2.61
CA VAL A 27 8.99 1.88 -4.00
C VAL A 27 9.89 3.10 -4.13
N TYR A 28 9.49 4.23 -3.57
CA TYR A 28 10.12 5.50 -3.89
C TYR A 28 9.83 6.54 -2.80
N ASP A 29 10.78 7.42 -2.55
CA ASP A 29 10.60 8.63 -1.75
C ASP A 29 10.52 9.79 -2.72
N GLU A 30 9.33 10.34 -2.91
CA GLU A 30 9.10 11.45 -3.83
C GLU A 30 9.37 12.78 -3.12
N PRO A 31 10.42 13.51 -3.49
CA PRO A 31 10.71 14.78 -2.85
C PRO A 31 9.64 15.81 -3.19
N LEU A 32 9.22 16.58 -2.19
CA LEU A 32 8.35 17.74 -2.39
C LEU A 32 9.18 19.01 -2.60
N GLU A 33 8.55 20.06 -3.14
CA GLU A 33 9.21 21.34 -3.45
C GLU A 33 9.93 21.95 -2.23
N MET A 34 9.49 21.62 -1.02
CA MET A 34 10.08 22.09 0.23
C MET A 34 10.73 20.93 1.00
N PRO A 35 12.07 20.85 1.03
CA PRO A 35 12.77 19.95 1.93
C PRO A 35 12.43 20.25 3.41
N PRO A 36 12.44 19.25 4.31
CA PRO A 36 12.81 17.85 4.10
C PRO A 36 11.61 16.94 3.81
N TYR A 37 10.51 17.48 3.27
CA TYR A 37 9.27 16.71 3.10
C TYR A 37 9.31 15.87 1.82
N SER A 38 8.74 14.68 1.94
CA SER A 38 8.59 13.75 0.84
C SER A 38 7.33 12.91 1.02
N ASP A 39 6.91 12.29 -0.07
CA ASP A 39 5.84 11.31 -0.09
C ASP A 39 6.42 9.93 -0.39
N GLN A 40 6.18 8.99 0.53
CA GLN A 40 6.64 7.62 0.40
C GLN A 40 5.61 6.79 -0.35
N TRP A 41 6.08 6.04 -1.34
CA TRP A 41 5.24 5.21 -2.18
C TRP A 41 5.49 3.73 -1.95
N PHE A 42 4.41 2.96 -1.92
CA PHE A 42 4.39 1.53 -1.65
C PHE A 42 3.49 0.80 -2.64
N ILE A 43 3.82 -0.46 -2.94
CA ILE A 43 2.94 -1.40 -3.62
C ILE A 43 2.55 -2.49 -2.61
N ASP A 44 1.26 -2.61 -2.37
CA ASP A 44 0.68 -3.56 -1.44
C ASP A 44 0.00 -4.70 -2.21
N GLY A 45 0.20 -5.94 -1.75
CA GLY A 45 -0.50 -7.12 -2.30
C GLY A 45 0.43 -8.29 -2.60
N ASP A 46 -0.11 -9.32 -3.25
CA ASP A 46 0.66 -10.48 -3.66
C ASP A 46 1.43 -10.19 -4.95
N LEU A 47 2.76 -10.08 -4.87
CA LEU A 47 3.62 -9.82 -6.02
C LEU A 47 3.67 -10.97 -7.04
N THR A 48 3.08 -12.14 -6.73
CA THR A 48 2.86 -13.21 -7.71
C THR A 48 1.59 -12.99 -8.55
N ASP A 49 0.67 -12.14 -8.09
CA ASP A 49 -0.54 -11.72 -8.80
C ASP A 49 -0.53 -10.21 -9.09
N LEU A 50 0.23 -9.84 -10.12
CA LEU A 50 0.42 -8.45 -10.53
C LEU A 50 -0.86 -7.75 -11.04
N LYS A 51 -2.00 -8.44 -11.12
CA LYS A 51 -3.27 -7.84 -11.56
C LYS A 51 -4.09 -7.28 -10.40
N ASN A 52 -3.81 -7.71 -9.17
CA ASN A 52 -4.60 -7.39 -7.98
C ASN A 52 -3.72 -6.76 -6.89
N LEU A 53 -3.07 -5.64 -7.24
CA LEU A 53 -2.22 -4.89 -6.34
C LEU A 53 -2.92 -3.59 -5.90
N HIS A 54 -2.37 -2.92 -4.89
CA HIS A 54 -2.70 -1.55 -4.53
C HIS A 54 -1.45 -0.68 -4.56
N ILE A 55 -1.56 0.52 -5.13
CA ILE A 55 -0.58 1.59 -4.93
C ILE A 55 -0.98 2.38 -3.70
N ARG A 56 -0.01 2.69 -2.83
CA ARG A 56 -0.22 3.50 -1.63
C ARG A 56 0.84 4.60 -1.53
N ARG A 57 0.40 5.78 -1.11
CA ARG A 57 1.23 6.91 -0.72
C ARG A 57 1.01 7.19 0.75
N ASP A 58 2.09 7.35 1.50
CA ASP A 58 2.09 7.91 2.85
C ASP A 58 2.99 9.15 2.85
N GLY A 59 2.50 10.31 3.30
CA GLY A 59 3.34 11.50 3.25
C GLY A 59 2.63 12.81 3.51
N LYS A 60 3.35 13.90 3.25
CA LYS A 60 2.87 15.26 3.54
C LYS A 60 1.72 15.68 2.63
N SER A 61 1.66 15.16 1.40
CA SER A 61 0.54 15.41 0.48
C SER A 61 -0.72 14.61 0.84
N GLY A 62 -0.66 13.81 1.91
CA GLY A 62 -1.77 13.01 2.41
C GLY A 62 -1.80 11.60 1.85
N ASP A 63 -2.42 10.71 2.61
CA ASP A 63 -2.50 9.30 2.26
C ASP A 63 -3.29 9.10 0.98
N LEU A 64 -2.80 8.27 0.08
CA LEU A 64 -3.53 7.85 -1.12
C LEU A 64 -3.46 6.33 -1.21
N SER A 65 -4.58 5.68 -1.54
CA SER A 65 -4.60 4.24 -1.83
C SER A 65 -5.52 3.96 -3.01
N ALA A 66 -5.07 3.16 -3.98
CA ALA A 66 -5.88 2.81 -5.13
C ALA A 66 -5.50 1.43 -5.69
N PRO A 67 -6.46 0.69 -6.26
CA PRO A 67 -6.18 -0.58 -6.91
C PRO A 67 -5.40 -0.36 -8.21
N ALA A 68 -4.41 -1.20 -8.44
CA ALA A 68 -3.50 -1.10 -9.55
C ALA A 68 -3.13 -2.48 -10.12
N SER A 69 -2.65 -2.47 -11.35
CA SER A 69 -2.10 -3.64 -12.04
C SER A 69 -0.80 -3.29 -12.75
N ILE A 70 0.06 -4.29 -12.88
CA ILE A 70 1.37 -4.18 -13.50
C ILE A 70 1.51 -5.28 -14.56
N ASP A 71 1.84 -4.89 -15.78
CA ASP A 71 2.24 -5.80 -16.85
C ASP A 71 3.72 -5.63 -17.16
N CYS A 72 4.54 -6.57 -16.70
CA CYS A 72 5.98 -6.54 -16.92
C CYS A 72 6.40 -6.84 -18.36
N LYS A 73 5.55 -7.46 -19.20
CA LYS A 73 5.87 -7.71 -20.61
C LYS A 73 5.79 -6.41 -21.40
N THR A 74 4.76 -5.61 -21.14
CA THR A 74 4.57 -4.30 -21.79
C THR A 74 5.16 -3.14 -21.00
N ARG A 75 5.71 -3.42 -19.80
CA ARG A 75 6.19 -2.43 -18.82
C ARG A 75 5.16 -1.35 -18.54
N LYS A 76 3.93 -1.76 -18.25
CA LYS A 76 2.79 -0.87 -18.03
C LYS A 76 2.28 -0.95 -16.60
N PHE A 77 2.17 0.20 -15.95
CA PHE A 77 1.41 0.38 -14.71
C PHE A 77 0.00 0.91 -15.07
N THR A 78 -1.03 0.46 -14.37
CA THR A 78 -2.40 0.92 -14.62
C THR A 78 -3.19 0.95 -13.32
N VAL A 79 -3.77 2.11 -13.01
CA VAL A 79 -4.79 2.25 -11.96
C VAL A 79 -6.08 1.60 -12.47
N THR A 80 -6.58 0.59 -11.75
CA THR A 80 -7.69 -0.27 -12.21
C THR A 80 -9.04 0.15 -11.65
N GLY A 81 -9.08 1.08 -10.70
CA GLY A 81 -10.31 1.52 -10.04
C GLY A 81 -10.13 2.82 -9.26
N ASN A 82 -11.22 3.25 -8.63
CA ASN A 82 -11.22 4.43 -7.77
C ASN A 82 -10.32 4.22 -6.55
N GLY A 83 -9.78 5.31 -6.04
CA GLY A 83 -8.95 5.33 -4.85
C GLY A 83 -9.60 6.05 -3.68
N LEU A 84 -8.83 6.13 -2.59
CA LEU A 84 -9.13 6.90 -1.40
C LEU A 84 -7.99 7.88 -1.16
N LEU A 85 -8.33 9.13 -0.87
CA LEU A 85 -7.43 10.17 -0.38
C LEU A 85 -7.71 10.40 1.12
N TYR A 86 -6.69 10.72 1.91
CA TYR A 86 -6.80 10.90 3.37
C TYR A 86 -7.51 9.74 4.06
N THR A 87 -7.28 8.51 3.56
CA THR A 87 -7.90 7.25 4.02
C THR A 87 -9.41 7.10 3.73
N SER A 88 -10.19 8.17 3.59
CA SER A 88 -11.66 8.07 3.48
C SER A 88 -12.30 8.74 2.26
N ASP A 89 -11.61 9.67 1.61
CA ASP A 89 -12.22 10.52 0.59
C ASP A 89 -12.13 9.82 -0.78
N PRO A 90 -13.26 9.39 -1.38
CA PRO A 90 -13.23 8.69 -2.65
C PRO A 90 -12.80 9.62 -3.77
N ILE A 91 -11.84 9.17 -4.57
CA ILE A 91 -11.36 9.87 -5.77
C ILE A 91 -11.41 8.95 -6.99
N SER A 92 -11.68 9.52 -8.16
CA SER A 92 -11.77 8.74 -9.41
C SER A 92 -10.42 8.17 -9.81
N SER A 93 -10.41 7.08 -10.58
CA SER A 93 -9.16 6.52 -11.14
C SER A 93 -8.35 7.52 -11.98
N SER A 94 -9.01 8.46 -12.65
CA SER A 94 -8.35 9.55 -13.38
C SER A 94 -7.65 10.53 -12.44
N GLU A 95 -8.28 10.90 -11.33
CA GLU A 95 -7.67 11.79 -10.34
C GLU A 95 -6.52 11.10 -9.61
N VAL A 96 -6.66 9.80 -9.30
CA VAL A 96 -5.55 8.98 -8.79
C VAL A 96 -4.38 9.04 -9.75
N SER A 97 -4.63 8.78 -11.04
CA SER A 97 -3.55 8.73 -12.05
C SER A 97 -2.82 10.08 -12.20
N GLN A 98 -3.50 11.21 -11.96
CA GLN A 98 -2.88 12.54 -11.97
C GLN A 98 -2.01 12.82 -10.75
N GLN A 99 -2.21 12.11 -9.64
CA GLN A 99 -1.43 12.25 -8.41
C GLN A 99 -0.17 11.36 -8.38
N ILE A 100 -0.06 10.39 -9.29
CA ILE A 100 1.09 9.49 -9.37
C ILE A 100 2.01 10.02 -10.47
N SER A 101 3.21 10.47 -10.09
CA SER A 101 4.18 10.95 -11.07
C SER A 101 4.79 9.83 -11.89
N ASP A 102 5.34 10.19 -13.06
CA ASP A 102 6.07 9.25 -13.92
C ASP A 102 7.27 8.62 -13.19
N ASN A 103 7.92 9.36 -12.29
CA ASN A 103 9.05 8.85 -11.49
C ASN A 103 8.62 7.70 -10.58
N VAL A 104 7.45 7.83 -9.93
CA VAL A 104 6.88 6.76 -9.10
C VAL A 104 6.56 5.55 -9.97
N ILE A 105 5.91 5.75 -11.12
CA ILE A 105 5.57 4.67 -12.06
C ILE A 105 6.83 3.94 -12.54
N GLU A 106 7.88 4.68 -12.89
CA GLU A 106 9.14 4.10 -13.31
C GLU A 106 9.80 3.29 -12.19
N ALA A 107 9.81 3.82 -10.97
CA ALA A 107 10.35 3.12 -9.80
C ALA A 107 9.58 1.83 -9.49
N VAL A 108 8.24 1.85 -9.61
CA VAL A 108 7.39 0.65 -9.50
C VAL A 108 7.84 -0.40 -10.52
N LEU A 109 7.91 -0.02 -11.80
CA LEU A 109 8.26 -0.92 -12.89
C LEU A 109 9.69 -1.45 -12.77
N GLN A 110 10.64 -0.63 -12.30
CA GLN A 110 12.02 -1.06 -12.09
C GLN A 110 12.12 -2.08 -10.95
N LYS A 111 11.41 -1.86 -9.83
CA LYS A 111 11.46 -2.77 -8.68
C LYS A 111 10.76 -4.10 -8.95
N ILE A 112 9.63 -4.09 -9.63
CA ILE A 112 8.81 -5.28 -9.82
C ILE A 112 9.19 -6.04 -11.09
N CYS A 113 9.47 -5.34 -12.19
CA CYS A 113 9.79 -5.97 -13.48
C CYS A 113 11.30 -6.03 -13.76
N GLY A 114 12.13 -5.44 -12.90
CA GLY A 114 13.57 -5.31 -13.13
C GLY A 114 13.94 -4.17 -14.08
N ALA A 115 15.26 -3.98 -14.25
CA ALA A 115 15.80 -2.99 -15.19
C ALA A 115 15.33 -3.29 -16.62
N LYS A 116 15.12 -2.22 -17.41
CA LYS A 116 14.84 -2.37 -18.83
C LYS A 116 16.06 -3.00 -19.48
N SER A 117 15.91 -4.18 -20.08
CA SER A 117 16.94 -4.77 -20.93
C SER A 117 17.14 -3.84 -22.13
N THR A 118 18.25 -3.11 -22.12
CA THR A 118 18.76 -2.34 -23.26
C THR A 118 19.17 -3.25 -24.40
#